data_AF-A0A3C0BV51-F1
#
_entry.id   AF-A0A3C0BV51-F1
#
_cell.length_a   1.000
_cell.length_b   1.000
_cell.length_c   1.000
_cell.angle_alpha   90.00
_cell.angle_beta   90.00
_cell.angle_gamma   90.00
#
_symmetry.space_group_name_H-M   'P 1'
#
loop_
_entity.id
_entity.type
_entity.pdbx_description
1 polymer ?
#
loop_
_entity_poly.entity_id
_entity_poly.type
_entity_poly.pdbx_seq_one_letter_code
_entity_poly.pdbx_strand_id
1 'polypeptide(L)' 'AAVVRAAIRLAHELGLDIIAEGVETEAQVRFLMGTGCEQAQGYYFSRPVTALKATELLREGRVDPAAGPLRGLTSSAA' A
#
# COMPACT_ATOMS: atom_id res chain seq x y z
N ALA A 1 -1.74 -10.82 -15.10
CA ALA A 1 -0.76 -11.05 -14.01
C ALA A 1 -0.76 -12.52 -13.57
N ALA A 2 -0.11 -13.42 -14.32
CA ALA A 2 -0.06 -14.85 -13.98
C ALA A 2 0.88 -15.15 -12.80
N VAL A 3 2.07 -14.53 -12.82
CA VAL A 3 3.09 -14.69 -11.76
C VAL A 3 2.57 -14.26 -10.40
N VAL A 4 1.90 -13.10 -10.31
CA VAL A 4 1.33 -12.61 -9.05
C VAL A 4 0.34 -13.60 -8.44
N ARG A 5 -0.58 -14.15 -9.24
CA ARG A 5 -1.52 -15.18 -8.77
C ARG A 5 -0.84 -16.47 -8.33
N ALA A 6 0.24 -16.87 -9.01
CA ALA A 6 1.00 -18.05 -8.63
C ALA A 6 1.71 -17.84 -7.28
N ALA A 7 2.33 -16.68 -7.08
CA ALA A 7 3.00 -16.34 -5.82
C ALA A 7 2.02 -16.28 -4.64
N ILE A 8 0.87 -15.64 -4.80
CA ILE A 8 -0.17 -15.57 -3.75
C ILE A 8 -0.67 -16.96 -3.38
N ARG A 9 -0.98 -17.81 -4.38
CA ARG A 9 -1.41 -19.19 -4.13
C ARG A 9 -0.35 -20.00 -3.41
N LEU A 10 0.91 -19.90 -3.83
CA LEU A 10 2.02 -20.60 -3.19
C LEU A 10 2.17 -20.18 -1.72
N ALA A 11 2.09 -18.88 -1.40
CA ALA A 11 2.15 -18.41 -0.02
C ALA A 11 1.03 -19.01 0.82
N HIS A 12 -0.21 -19.00 0.31
CA HIS A 12 -1.35 -19.59 1.02
C HIS A 12 -1.21 -21.11 1.21
N GLU A 13 -0.74 -21.84 0.20
CA GLU A 13 -0.50 -23.30 0.30
C GLU A 13 0.58 -23.63 1.35
N LEU A 14 1.54 -22.74 1.54
CA LEU A 14 2.59 -22.87 2.54
C LEU A 14 2.20 -22.32 3.93
N GLY A 15 1.00 -21.75 4.08
CA GLY A 15 0.57 -21.10 5.32
C GLY A 15 1.40 -19.86 5.68
N LEU A 16 1.91 -19.16 4.67
CA LEU A 16 2.72 -17.96 4.82
C LEU A 16 1.91 -16.69 4.54
N ASP A 17 2.23 -15.63 5.29
CA ASP A 17 1.80 -14.28 4.96
C ASP A 17 2.49 -13.79 3.67
N ILE A 18 1.77 -12.98 2.89
CA ILE A 18 2.31 -12.35 1.68
C ILE A 18 1.94 -10.87 1.63
N ILE A 19 2.93 -10.04 1.32
CA ILE A 19 2.76 -8.61 1.06
C ILE A 19 3.05 -8.29 -0.41
N ALA A 20 2.14 -7.55 -1.05
CA ALA A 20 2.36 -7.01 -2.38
C ALA A 20 3.00 -5.62 -2.30
N GLU A 21 4.25 -5.50 -2.74
CA GLU A 21 4.97 -4.22 -2.78
C GLU A 21 4.84 -3.52 -4.15
N GLY A 22 4.95 -2.19 -4.15
CA GLY A 22 4.90 -1.36 -5.37
C GLY A 22 3.48 -1.06 -5.86
N VAL A 23 2.49 -1.02 -4.98
CA VAL A 23 1.10 -0.68 -5.34
C VAL A 23 0.93 0.83 -5.53
N GLU A 24 0.52 1.25 -6.72
CA GLU A 24 0.43 2.66 -7.12
C GLU A 24 -0.99 3.12 -7.46
N THR A 25 -1.91 2.19 -7.72
CA THR A 25 -3.26 2.48 -8.18
C THR A 25 -4.34 1.71 -7.44
N GLU A 26 -5.54 2.28 -7.37
CA GLU A 26 -6.73 1.62 -6.82
C GLU A 26 -7.07 0.32 -7.59
N ALA A 27 -6.84 0.30 -8.90
CA ALA A 27 -7.06 -0.90 -9.72
C ALA A 27 -6.16 -2.07 -9.30
N GLN A 28 -4.91 -1.79 -8.93
CA GLN A 28 -3.99 -2.80 -8.39
C GLN A 28 -4.46 -3.29 -7.01
N VAL A 29 -4.92 -2.40 -6.12
CA VAL A 29 -5.50 -2.79 -4.81
C VAL A 29 -6.69 -3.72 -5.01
N ARG A 30 -7.64 -3.34 -5.88
CA ARG A 30 -8.81 -4.18 -6.18
C ARG A 30 -8.42 -5.54 -6.77
N PHE A 31 -7.42 -5.57 -7.64
CA PHE A 31 -6.89 -6.83 -8.17
C PHE A 31 -6.30 -7.71 -7.05
N LEU A 32 -5.47 -7.14 -6.17
CA LEU A 32 -4.81 -7.88 -5.09
C LEU A 32 -5.83 -8.45 -4.09
N MET A 33 -6.79 -7.64 -3.65
CA MET A 33 -7.90 -8.08 -2.79
C MET A 33 -8.70 -9.21 -3.45
N GLY A 34 -9.05 -9.07 -4.73
CA GLY A 34 -9.77 -10.11 -5.48
C GLY A 34 -8.97 -11.41 -5.69
N THR A 35 -7.65 -11.37 -5.52
CA THR A 35 -6.77 -12.54 -5.54
C THR A 35 -6.46 -13.12 -4.17
N GLY A 36 -6.98 -12.52 -3.09
CA GLY A 36 -6.75 -12.94 -1.71
C GLY A 36 -5.44 -12.44 -1.09
N CYS A 37 -4.78 -11.43 -1.68
CA CYS A 37 -3.64 -10.78 -1.05
C CYS A 37 -4.14 -9.63 -0.17
N GLU A 38 -3.98 -9.77 1.15
CA GLU A 38 -4.57 -8.89 2.15
C GLU A 38 -3.62 -7.79 2.64
N GLN A 39 -2.32 -7.92 2.35
CA GLN A 39 -1.29 -6.95 2.74
C GLN A 39 -0.67 -6.31 1.51
N ALA A 40 -0.55 -4.98 1.52
CA ALA A 40 0.02 -4.23 0.41
C ALA A 40 0.81 -3.01 0.88
N GLN A 41 1.86 -2.68 0.12
CA GLN A 41 2.66 -1.47 0.29
C GLN A 41 2.87 -0.80 -1.07
N GLY A 42 2.78 0.53 -1.08
CA GLY A 42 3.18 1.31 -2.24
C GLY A 42 2.67 2.74 -2.18
N TYR A 43 3.00 3.52 -3.23
CA TYR A 43 2.73 4.95 -3.28
C TYR A 43 1.25 5.29 -3.35
N TYR A 44 0.40 4.31 -3.69
CA TYR A 44 -1.05 4.44 -3.53
C TYR A 44 -1.44 4.76 -2.09
N PHE A 45 -0.76 4.14 -1.12
CA PHE A 45 -1.03 4.34 0.31
C PHE A 45 -0.18 5.49 0.86
N SER A 46 1.15 5.39 0.72
CA SER A 46 2.08 6.41 1.19
C SER A 46 3.40 6.34 0.44
N ARG A 47 4.03 7.50 0.24
CA ARG A 47 5.45 7.56 -0.11
C ARG A 47 6.30 7.24 1.13
N PRO A 48 7.62 6.98 1.00
CA PRO A 48 8.51 7.00 2.14
C PRO A 48 8.41 8.33 2.86
N VAL A 49 8.35 8.28 4.19
CA VAL A 49 8.20 9.47 5.04
C VAL A 49 9.28 9.50 6.10
N THR A 50 9.45 10.66 6.74
CA THR A 50 10.38 10.82 7.86
C THR A 50 9.93 10.01 9.07
N ALA A 51 10.84 9.73 10.01
CA ALA A 51 10.50 9.06 11.27
C ALA A 51 9.42 9.81 12.07
N LEU A 52 9.45 11.16 12.05
CA LEU A 52 8.42 11.98 12.68
C LEU A 52 7.04 11.71 12.06
N LYS A 53 6.95 11.76 10.73
CA LYS A 53 5.67 11.52 10.06
C LYS A 53 5.20 10.08 10.18
N ALA A 54 6.11 9.10 10.16
CA ALA A 54 5.78 7.71 10.46
C ALA A 54 5.21 7.57 11.88
N THR A 55 5.77 8.27 12.87
CA THR A 55 5.25 8.27 14.25
C THR A 55 3.83 8.81 14.34
N GLU A 56 3.51 9.87 13.59
CA GLU A 56 2.15 10.40 13.50
C GLU A 56 1.18 9.36 12.90
N LEU A 57 1.54 8.77 11.76
CA LEU A 57 0.71 7.74 11.11
C LEU A 57 0.48 6.51 12.00
N LEU A 58 1.51 6.09 12.75
CA LEU A 58 1.40 4.99 13.71
C LEU A 58 0.46 5.33 14.87
N ARG A 59 0.45 6.58 15.35
CA ARG A 59 -0.50 7.05 16.38
C ARG A 59 -1.93 7.16 15.85
N GLU A 60 -2.09 7.57 14.59
CA GLU A 60 -3.39 7.64 13.90
C GLU A 60 -3.96 6.24 13.59
N GLY A 61 -3.10 5.22 13.45
CA GLY A 61 -3.48 3.84 13.18
C GLY A 61 -4.08 3.62 11.78
N ARG A 62 -3.91 4.58 10.86
CA ARG A 62 -4.43 4.51 9.49
C ARG A 62 -3.56 5.28 8.51
N VAL A 63 -3.58 4.86 7.25
CA VAL A 63 -3.02 5.60 6.11
C VAL A 63 -4.18 5.82 5.13
N ASP A 64 -4.48 7.07 4.83
CA ASP A 64 -5.54 7.42 3.89
C ASP A 64 -4.96 7.55 2.46
N PRO A 65 -5.28 6.63 1.54
CA PRO A 65 -4.75 6.65 0.18
C PRO A 65 -5.24 7.86 -0.63
N ALA A 66 -6.37 8.49 -0.26
CA ALA A 66 -6.88 9.70 -0.90
C ALA A 66 -6.25 10.99 -0.34
N ALA A 67 -5.71 10.94 0.88
CA ALA A 67 -5.05 12.06 1.55
C ALA A 67 -3.54 12.17 1.25
N GLY A 68 -3.07 11.47 0.20
CA GLY A 68 -1.64 11.26 -0.07
C GLY A 68 -0.75 12.51 0.11
N PRO A 69 0.52 12.34 0.51
CA PRO A 69 1.41 13.42 0.93
C PRO A 69 1.66 14.52 -0.13
N LEU A 70 1.25 14.30 -1.39
CA LEU A 70 1.35 15.27 -2.49
C LEU A 70 0.21 16.31 -2.53
N ARG A 71 -0.90 16.13 -1.78
CA ARG A 71 -1.93 17.18 -1.68
C ARG A 71 -1.52 18.35 -0.78
N GLY A 72 -0.57 18.14 0.14
CA GLY A 72 -0.02 19.20 1.01
C GLY A 72 1.25 19.88 0.49
N LEU A 73 1.94 19.28 -0.49
CA LEU A 73 3.17 19.84 -1.09
C LEU A 73 2.91 20.75 -2.31
N THR A 74 1.64 20.93 -2.70
CA THR A 74 1.24 21.80 -3.83
C THR A 74 0.55 23.10 -3.39
N SER A 75 0.51 23.42 -2.09
CA SER A 75 0.08 24.72 -1.57
C SER A 75 1.18 25.42 -0.78
N SER A 76 2.18 25.94 -1.49
CA SER A 76 2.81 27.22 -1.15
C SER A 76 3.27 27.87 -2.44
N ALA A 77 2.27 28.36 -3.17
CA ALA A 77 2.37 29.60 -3.92
C ALA A 77 1.45 30.59 -3.21
N ALA A 78 2.00 31.26 -2.20
CA ALA A 78 1.60 32.53 -1.59
C ALA A 78 2.42 32.71 -0.31
#